data_AF-A0A2V7F2X3-F1
#
_entry.id   AF-A0A2V7F2X3-F1
#
_cell.length_a   1.000
_cell.length_b   1.000
_cell.length_c   1.000
_cell.angle_alpha   90.00
_cell.angle_beta   90.00
_cell.angle_gamma   90.00
#
_symmetry.space_group_name_H-M   'P 1'
#
loop_
_entity.id
_entity.type
_entity.pdbx_description
1 polymer ?
#
loop_
_entity_poly.entity_id
_entity_poly.type
_entity_poly.pdbx_seq_one_letter_code
_entity_poly.pdbx_strand_id
1 'polypeptide(L)'
;MFLSLVYHHFGAPSTALAELGRVARPRGHVMVRQVMRESVDEYEHARFFPEARALDLERMPSRDGLVQSFQAHGFSRRGHRIVRHLFAASYDDYYRKISLRGLSSLQAISDVAFARGLAKFKTRCHAAGGGPIYEPVELFVFSRT
;
A
#
# COMPACT_ATOMS: atom_id res chain seq x y z
N MET A 1 -5.56 16.61 -6.68
CA MET A 1 -4.22 16.06 -6.33
C MET A 1 -4.32 14.56 -6.17
N PHE A 2 -3.26 13.84 -6.51
CA PHE A 2 -3.21 12.39 -6.43
C PHE A 2 -2.00 11.94 -5.63
N LEU A 3 -2.23 11.15 -4.59
CA LEU A 3 -1.21 10.55 -3.74
C LEU A 3 -1.28 9.05 -3.98
N SER A 4 -0.24 8.43 -4.54
CA SER A 4 -0.20 6.98 -4.78
C SER A 4 0.94 6.33 -4.03
N LEU A 5 0.62 5.50 -3.04
CA LEU A 5 1.58 4.74 -2.23
C LEU A 5 2.62 5.63 -1.53
N VAL A 6 2.23 6.85 -1.15
CA VAL A 6 3.13 7.81 -0.48
C VAL A 6 2.68 8.22 0.92
N TYR A 7 1.40 8.00 1.27
CA TYR A 7 0.85 8.55 2.52
C TYR A 7 1.56 7.99 3.76
N HIS A 8 1.84 6.69 3.76
CA HIS A 8 2.56 5.99 4.84
C HIS A 8 4.04 6.39 4.98
N HIS A 9 4.57 7.21 4.06
CA HIS A 9 5.91 7.79 4.18
C HIS A 9 5.92 9.17 4.85
N PHE A 10 4.76 9.76 5.13
CA PHE A 10 4.70 11.06 5.79
C PHE A 10 5.06 10.92 7.27
N GLY A 11 6.19 11.49 7.68
CA GLY A 11 6.57 11.58 9.09
C GLY A 11 5.67 12.49 9.92
N ALA A 12 4.99 13.45 9.28
CA ALA A 12 4.00 14.33 9.90
C ALA A 12 2.75 14.45 9.00
N PRO A 13 1.83 13.46 9.02
CA PRO A 13 0.66 13.45 8.14
C PRO A 13 -0.20 14.71 8.27
N SER A 14 -0.39 15.25 9.47
CA SER A 14 -1.16 16.48 9.69
C SER A 14 -0.58 17.70 8.95
N THR A 15 0.74 17.89 9.01
CA THR A 15 1.40 18.98 8.26
C THR A 15 1.23 18.81 6.76
N ALA A 16 1.36 17.58 6.25
CA ALA A 16 1.12 17.29 4.84
C ALA A 16 -0.33 17.59 4.45
N LEU A 17 -1.31 17.19 5.27
CA LEU A 17 -2.73 17.45 5.02
C LEU A 17 -3.09 18.94 5.06
N ALA A 18 -2.48 19.72 5.96
CA ALA A 18 -2.62 21.17 5.98
C ALA A 18 -2.11 21.80 4.67
N GLU A 19 -0.95 21.37 4.19
CA GLU A 19 -0.42 21.84 2.90
C GLU A 19 -1.30 21.42 1.71
N LEU A 20 -1.85 20.20 1.73
CA LEU A 20 -2.86 19.79 0.73
C LEU A 20 -4.08 20.71 0.78
N GLY A 21 -4.55 21.08 1.97
CA GLY A 21 -5.63 22.04 2.16
C GLY A 21 -5.31 23.41 1.55
N ARG A 22 -4.08 23.90 1.77
CA ARG A 22 -3.61 25.19 1.24
C ARG A 22 -3.58 25.24 -0.28
N VAL A 23 -3.11 24.18 -0.94
CA VAL A 23 -2.93 24.15 -2.41
C VAL A 23 -4.16 23.66 -3.17
N ALA A 24 -5.06 22.89 -2.55
CA ALA A 24 -6.29 22.44 -3.18
C ALA A 24 -7.22 23.61 -3.45
N ARG A 25 -7.76 23.73 -4.68
CA ARG A 25 -8.85 24.69 -4.96
C ARG A 25 -10.08 24.37 -4.09
N PRO A 26 -10.94 25.36 -3.78
CA PRO A 26 -12.24 25.09 -3.16
C PRO A 26 -13.00 24.00 -3.93
N ARG A 27 -13.58 23.03 -3.20
CA ARG A 27 -14.25 21.84 -3.77
C ARG A 27 -13.35 20.94 -4.65
N GLY A 28 -12.04 21.18 -4.65
CA GLY A 28 -11.05 20.36 -5.33
C GLY A 28 -10.92 18.98 -4.67
N HIS A 29 -10.53 18.00 -5.47
CA HIS A 29 -10.41 16.61 -5.02
C HIS A 29 -8.98 16.24 -4.67
N VAL A 30 -8.85 15.45 -3.61
CA VAL A 30 -7.64 14.73 -3.24
C VAL A 30 -7.95 13.23 -3.30
N MET A 31 -7.18 12.52 -4.12
CA MET A 31 -7.31 11.08 -4.29
C MET A 31 -6.11 10.42 -3.62
N VAL A 32 -6.37 9.46 -2.75
CA VAL A 32 -5.33 8.69 -2.05
C VAL A 32 -5.46 7.23 -2.47
N ARG A 33 -4.48 6.76 -3.24
CA ARG A 33 -4.29 5.37 -3.59
C ARG A 33 -3.26 4.78 -2.63
N GLN A 34 -3.64 3.88 -1.74
CA GLN A 34 -2.77 3.46 -0.63
C GLN A 34 -3.12 2.04 -0.16
N VAL A 35 -2.13 1.32 0.38
CA VAL A 35 -2.36 0.08 1.13
C VAL A 35 -2.81 0.45 2.53
N MET A 36 -3.91 -0.14 2.99
CA MET A 36 -4.38 0.03 4.38
C MET A 36 -3.97 -1.16 5.21
N ARG A 37 -3.82 -0.95 6.52
CA ARG A 37 -3.46 -1.99 7.48
C ARG A 37 -4.33 -3.24 7.34
N GLU A 38 -5.62 -3.04 7.12
CA GLU A 38 -6.65 -4.06 6.98
C GLU A 38 -6.47 -4.94 5.73
N SER A 39 -5.71 -4.48 4.72
CA SER A 39 -5.46 -5.22 3.48
C SER A 39 -4.05 -5.80 3.37
N VAL A 40 -3.16 -5.59 4.35
CA VAL A 40 -1.78 -6.10 4.32
C VAL A 40 -1.74 -7.63 4.11
N ASP A 41 -2.66 -8.37 4.73
CA ASP A 41 -2.71 -9.83 4.65
C ASP A 41 -3.31 -10.38 3.36
N GLU A 42 -3.89 -9.51 2.52
CA GLU A 42 -4.37 -9.88 1.19
C GLU A 42 -3.22 -10.01 0.17
N TYR A 43 -2.04 -9.49 0.49
CA TYR A 43 -0.83 -9.63 -0.32
C TYR A 43 -0.20 -10.99 -0.06
N GLU A 44 -0.20 -11.85 -1.07
CA GLU A 44 0.28 -13.22 -0.91
C GLU A 44 1.75 -13.29 -0.46
N HIS A 45 2.60 -12.42 -1.00
CA HIS A 45 4.01 -12.37 -0.62
C HIS A 45 4.20 -12.09 0.89
N ALA A 46 3.31 -11.33 1.55
CA ALA A 46 3.43 -10.96 2.95
C ALA A 46 3.52 -12.18 3.89
N ARG A 47 2.94 -13.32 3.49
CA ARG A 47 2.99 -14.60 4.25
C ARG A 47 4.41 -15.19 4.35
N PHE A 48 5.29 -14.81 3.43
CA PHE A 48 6.64 -15.34 3.33
C PHE A 48 7.71 -14.43 3.97
N PHE A 49 7.36 -13.17 4.23
CA PHE A 49 8.25 -12.16 4.79
C PHE A 49 7.66 -11.58 6.10
N PRO A 50 7.63 -12.35 7.20
CA PRO A 50 6.94 -11.94 8.42
C PRO A 50 7.50 -10.63 9.02
N GLU A 51 8.79 -10.36 8.89
CA GLU A 51 9.39 -9.09 9.32
C GLU A 51 8.91 -7.90 8.49
N ALA A 52 8.80 -8.05 7.16
CA ALA A 52 8.31 -6.99 6.28
C ALA A 52 6.82 -6.74 6.53
N ARG A 53 6.05 -7.82 6.69
CA ARG A 53 4.64 -7.77 7.09
C ARG A 53 4.45 -7.01 8.41
N ALA A 54 5.28 -7.28 9.42
CA ALA A 54 5.20 -6.58 10.70
C ALA A 54 5.43 -5.06 10.54
N LEU A 55 6.43 -4.67 9.73
CA LEU A 55 6.67 -3.27 9.38
C LEU A 55 5.48 -2.63 8.66
N ASP A 56 4.86 -3.35 7.72
CA ASP A 56 3.69 -2.84 7.00
C ASP A 56 2.48 -2.68 7.93
N LEU A 57 2.22 -3.63 8.84
CA LEU A 57 1.13 -3.49 9.82
C LEU A 57 1.31 -2.28 10.75
N GLU A 58 2.54 -1.98 11.12
CA GLU A 58 2.89 -0.81 11.93
C GLU A 58 2.70 0.50 11.15
N ARG A 59 3.24 0.56 9.92
CA ARG A 59 3.34 1.80 9.13
C ARG A 59 2.07 2.16 8.36
N MET A 60 1.32 1.16 7.91
CA MET A 60 0.13 1.42 7.10
C MET A 60 -0.95 2.07 7.96
N PRO A 61 -1.61 3.14 7.47
CA PRO A 61 -2.75 3.71 8.17
C PRO A 61 -3.90 2.69 8.22
N SER A 62 -4.75 2.79 9.24
CA SER A 62 -6.09 2.18 9.15
C SER A 62 -6.97 3.00 8.22
N ARG A 63 -8.00 2.36 7.67
CA ARG A 63 -9.03 3.03 6.87
C ARG A 63 -9.67 4.19 7.64
N ASP A 64 -10.08 3.93 8.87
CA ASP A 64 -10.72 4.93 9.73
C ASP A 64 -9.75 6.04 10.12
N GLY A 65 -8.50 5.71 10.45
CA GLY A 65 -7.48 6.69 10.79
C GLY A 65 -7.16 7.64 9.64
N LEU A 66 -7.11 7.13 8.40
CA LEU A 66 -6.96 7.95 7.21
C LEU A 66 -8.14 8.92 7.06
N VAL A 67 -9.37 8.42 7.16
CA VAL A 67 -10.58 9.24 7.01
C VAL A 67 -10.66 10.34 8.05
N GLN A 68 -10.42 9.99 9.32
CA GLN A 68 -10.42 10.95 10.43
C GLN A 68 -9.34 12.03 10.23
N SER A 69 -8.15 11.63 9.79
CA SER A 69 -7.05 12.57 9.51
C SER A 69 -7.47 13.61 8.47
N PHE A 70 -8.08 13.17 7.35
CA PHE A 70 -8.58 14.09 6.33
C PHE A 70 -9.71 14.99 6.85
N GLN A 71 -10.66 14.45 7.61
CA GLN A 71 -11.76 15.22 8.18
C GLN A 71 -11.29 16.33 9.12
N ALA A 72 -10.29 16.05 9.95
CA ALA A 72 -9.67 17.05 10.83
C ALA A 72 -9.03 18.22 10.07
N HIS A 73 -8.75 18.07 8.77
CA HIS A 73 -8.11 19.08 7.93
C HIS A 73 -9.05 19.68 6.87
N GLY A 74 -10.37 19.67 7.12
CA GLY A 74 -11.34 20.32 6.24
C GLY A 74 -11.58 19.56 4.93
N PHE A 75 -11.53 18.23 4.98
CA PHE A 75 -11.89 17.39 3.85
C PHE A 75 -13.08 16.48 4.16
N SER A 76 -14.00 16.36 3.21
CA SER A 76 -15.09 15.39 3.26
C SER A 76 -14.80 14.18 2.39
N ARG A 77 -15.00 12.96 2.89
CA ARG A 77 -14.91 11.74 2.09
C ARG A 77 -16.05 11.68 1.08
N ARG A 78 -15.71 11.51 -0.20
CA ARG A 78 -16.64 11.37 -1.32
C ARG A 78 -16.74 9.94 -1.85
N GLY A 79 -15.71 9.14 -1.64
CA GLY A 79 -15.71 7.76 -2.10
C GLY A 79 -14.59 6.95 -1.47
N HIS A 80 -14.79 5.64 -1.47
CA HIS A 80 -13.78 4.65 -1.14
C HIS A 80 -14.05 3.41 -2.01
N ARG A 81 -13.02 2.87 -2.66
CA ARG A 81 -13.10 1.61 -3.42
C ARG A 81 -11.78 0.85 -3.34
N ILE A 82 -11.86 -0.48 -3.24
CA ILE A 82 -10.71 -1.36 -3.44
C ILE A 82 -10.51 -1.58 -4.94
N VAL A 83 -9.33 -1.24 -5.44
CA VAL A 83 -8.92 -1.45 -6.84
C VAL A 83 -7.97 -2.63 -6.90
N ARG A 84 -8.37 -3.69 -7.62
CA ARG A 84 -7.50 -4.83 -7.89
C ARG A 84 -6.58 -4.50 -9.06
N HIS A 85 -5.33 -4.14 -8.79
CA HIS A 85 -4.36 -3.74 -9.82
C HIS A 85 -3.59 -4.95 -10.36
N LEU A 86 -3.31 -5.00 -11.66
CA LEU A 86 -2.48 -6.07 -12.22
C LEU A 86 -1.04 -5.86 -11.72
N PHE A 87 -0.62 -6.68 -10.76
CA PHE A 87 0.73 -6.60 -10.20
C PHE A 87 1.72 -7.45 -10.99
N ALA A 88 1.32 -8.65 -11.40
CA ALA A 88 2.16 -9.56 -12.17
C ALA A 88 1.33 -10.34 -13.20
N ALA A 89 1.90 -10.60 -14.37
CA ALA A 89 1.20 -11.34 -15.44
C ALA A 89 1.16 -12.86 -15.19
N SER A 90 2.05 -13.37 -14.34
CA SER A 90 2.17 -14.77 -13.94
C SER A 90 2.86 -14.87 -12.58
N TYR A 91 2.88 -16.06 -11.98
CA TYR A 91 3.68 -16.31 -10.77
C TYR A 91 5.19 -16.23 -11.01
N ASP A 92 5.67 -16.52 -12.23
CA ASP A 92 7.09 -16.30 -12.58
C ASP A 92 7.43 -14.81 -12.58
N ASP A 93 6.55 -13.98 -13.18
CA ASP A 93 6.69 -12.53 -13.12
C ASP A 93 6.54 -11.99 -11.68
N TYR A 94 5.68 -12.61 -10.87
CA TYR A 94 5.51 -12.23 -9.48
C TYR A 94 6.77 -12.52 -8.66
N TYR A 95 7.31 -13.74 -8.78
CA TYR A 95 8.58 -14.12 -8.16
C TYR A 95 9.70 -13.18 -8.58
N ARG A 96 9.84 -12.91 -9.89
CA ARG A 96 10.84 -11.99 -10.43
C ARG A 96 10.70 -10.59 -9.83
N LYS A 97 9.48 -10.04 -9.71
CA LYS A 97 9.25 -8.71 -9.14
C LYS A 97 9.61 -8.64 -7.66
N ILE A 98 9.23 -9.65 -6.87
CA ILE A 98 9.54 -9.71 -5.44
C ILE A 98 11.04 -9.96 -5.21
N SER A 99 11.71 -10.74 -6.06
CA SER A 99 13.15 -11.01 -5.94
C SER A 99 14.02 -9.77 -6.16
N LEU A 100 13.52 -8.78 -6.91
CA LEU A 100 14.17 -7.47 -7.08
C LEU A 100 14.16 -6.61 -5.81
N ARG A 101 13.44 -7.04 -4.75
CA ARG A 101 13.34 -6.32 -3.47
C ARG A 101 12.95 -4.85 -3.65
N GLY A 102 12.02 -4.59 -4.57
CA GLY A 102 11.58 -3.22 -4.91
C GLY A 102 10.55 -2.61 -3.96
N LEU A 103 9.99 -3.40 -3.04
CA LEU A 103 9.03 -2.91 -2.05
C LEU A 103 9.75 -2.38 -0.82
N SER A 104 9.34 -1.22 -0.31
CA SER A 104 10.03 -0.53 0.79
C SER A 104 10.13 -1.36 2.07
N SER A 105 9.12 -2.18 2.39
CA SER A 105 9.16 -3.11 3.52
C SER A 105 10.15 -4.26 3.32
N LEU A 106 10.26 -4.80 2.10
CA LEU A 106 11.28 -5.80 1.74
C LEU A 106 12.69 -5.21 1.75
N GLN A 107 12.86 -3.93 1.39
CA GLN A 107 14.15 -3.23 1.49
C GLN A 107 14.58 -3.04 2.95
N ALA A 108 13.63 -2.84 3.86
CA ALA A 108 13.89 -2.50 5.26
C ALA A 108 14.24 -3.70 6.15
N ILE A 109 13.95 -4.94 5.74
CA ILE A 109 14.32 -6.15 6.50
C ILE A 109 15.78 -6.55 6.23
N SER A 110 16.34 -7.46 7.04
CA SER A 110 17.71 -7.96 6.82
C SER A 110 17.82 -8.87 5.59
N ASP A 111 19.04 -9.00 5.05
CA ASP A 111 19.31 -9.89 3.91
C ASP A 111 19.01 -11.36 4.22
N VAL A 112 19.28 -11.79 5.47
CA VAL A 112 18.98 -13.14 5.94
C VAL A 112 17.46 -13.38 5.97
N ALA A 113 16.69 -12.43 6.48
CA ALA A 113 15.23 -12.52 6.50
C ALA A 113 14.65 -12.54 5.08
N PHE A 114 15.16 -11.66 4.20
CA PHE A 114 14.75 -11.60 2.81
C PHE A 114 15.06 -12.90 2.06
N ALA A 115 16.29 -13.42 2.14
CA ALA A 115 16.70 -14.65 1.47
C ALA A 115 15.85 -15.86 1.92
N ARG A 116 15.60 -15.98 3.22
CA ARG A 116 14.74 -17.03 3.79
C ARG A 116 13.31 -16.96 3.27
N GLY A 117 12.73 -15.75 3.23
CA GLY A 117 11.38 -15.54 2.67
C GLY A 117 11.31 -15.84 1.19
N LEU A 118 12.30 -15.36 0.42
CA LEU A 118 12.37 -15.54 -1.03
C LEU A 118 12.49 -17.02 -1.42
N ALA A 119 13.24 -17.83 -0.66
CA ALA A 119 13.34 -19.26 -0.90
C ALA A 119 11.98 -19.97 -0.77
N LYS A 120 11.20 -19.65 0.28
CA LYS A 120 9.85 -20.19 0.46
C LYS A 120 8.88 -19.69 -0.61
N PHE A 121 8.98 -18.40 -0.95
CA PHE A 121 8.16 -17.79 -1.98
C PHE A 121 8.42 -18.39 -3.37
N LYS A 122 9.68 -18.72 -3.69
CA LYS A 122 10.04 -19.44 -4.91
C LYS A 122 9.31 -20.77 -5.04
N THR A 123 9.33 -21.59 -3.98
CA THR A 123 8.62 -22.87 -3.95
C THR A 123 7.11 -22.68 -4.16
N ARG A 124 6.52 -21.67 -3.50
CA ARG A 124 5.10 -21.33 -3.70
C ARG A 124 4.77 -20.93 -5.13
N CYS A 125 5.60 -20.11 -5.77
CA CYS A 125 5.38 -19.64 -7.13
C CYS A 125 5.50 -20.78 -8.14
N HIS A 126 6.49 -21.67 -7.98
CA HIS A 126 6.61 -22.86 -8.84
C HIS A 126 5.45 -23.84 -8.68
N ALA A 127 4.93 -24.00 -7.47
CA ALA A 127 3.75 -24.83 -7.22
C ALA A 127 2.43 -24.15 -7.65
N ALA A 128 2.45 -22.85 -7.93
CA ALA A 128 1.28 -22.13 -8.36
C ALA A 128 0.92 -22.47 -9.81
N GLY A 129 -0.38 -22.50 -10.12
CA GLY A 129 -0.84 -22.55 -11.49
C GLY A 129 -0.54 -21.26 -12.27
N GLY A 130 -0.98 -21.22 -13.53
CA GLY A 130 -0.90 -20.01 -14.35
C GLY A 130 -1.90 -18.93 -13.94
N GLY A 131 -1.65 -17.71 -14.40
CA GLY A 131 -2.61 -16.60 -14.35
C GLY A 131 -2.05 -15.32 -13.74
N PRO A 132 -2.70 -14.18 -14.03
CA PRO A 132 -2.31 -12.88 -13.52
C PRO A 132 -2.57 -12.73 -12.02
N ILE A 133 -1.70 -12.00 -11.33
CA ILE A 133 -1.82 -11.64 -9.92
C ILE A 133 -2.37 -10.23 -9.83
N TYR A 134 -3.51 -10.10 -9.17
CA TYR A 134 -4.10 -8.82 -8.85
C TYR A 134 -4.05 -8.57 -7.35
N GLU A 135 -3.37 -7.51 -6.92
CA GLU A 135 -3.31 -7.12 -5.51
C GLU A 135 -4.30 -5.97 -5.21
N PRO A 136 -4.83 -5.88 -3.99
CA PRO A 136 -5.79 -4.85 -3.63
C PRO A 136 -5.09 -3.55 -3.22
N VAL A 137 -5.40 -2.44 -3.87
CA VAL A 137 -5.01 -1.10 -3.41
C VAL A 137 -6.25 -0.24 -3.23
N GLU A 138 -6.34 0.47 -2.11
CA GLU A 138 -7.53 1.24 -1.78
C GLU A 138 -7.44 2.65 -2.35
N LEU A 139 -8.53 3.11 -2.96
CA LEU A 139 -8.67 4.45 -3.50
C LEU A 139 -9.71 5.21 -2.68
N PHE A 140 -9.25 6.20 -1.92
CA PHE A 140 -10.09 7.16 -1.23
C PHE A 140 -10.18 8.44 -2.04
N VAL A 141 -11.37 9.03 -2.10
CA VAL A 141 -11.61 10.34 -2.71
C VAL A 141 -12.12 11.27 -1.64
N PHE A 142 -11.43 12.39 -1.47
CA PHE A 142 -11.79 13.48 -0.56
C PHE A 142 -12.03 14.76 -1.35
N SER A 143 -12.93 15.61 -0.88
CA SER A 143 -13.10 16.98 -1.38
C SER A 143 -12.81 17.98 -0.28
N ARG A 144 -12.11 19.07 -0.61
CA ARG A 144 -11.97 20.22 0.29
C ARG A 144 -13.35 20.82 0.57
N THR A 145 -13.71 20.95 1.86
CA THR A 145 -14.94 21.64 2.30
C THR A 145 -14.83 23.13 2.11
#